data_AF-A0A9D6RJ10-F1
#
_entry.id   AF-A0A9D6RJ10-F1
#
_cell.length_a   1.000
_cell.length_b   1.000
_cell.length_c   1.000
_cell.angle_alpha   90.00
_cell.angle_beta   90.00
_cell.angle_gamma   90.00
#
_symmetry.space_group_name_H-M   'P 1'
#
loop_
_entity.id
_entity.type
_entity.pdbx_description
1 polymer ?
#
loop_
_entity_poly.entity_id
_entity_poly.type
_entity_poly.pdbx_seq_one_letter_code
_entity_poly.pdbx_strand_id
1 'polypeptide(L)' 'MAEQIRQRFGLEVKLEEGGVGEFSVWLEGDRIVKKGWFGFPPDEQILAQLEKRLGQHHP' A
#
# COMPACT_ATOMS: atom_id res chain seq x y z
N MET A 1 -5.58 -4.05 6.52
CA MET A 1 -4.54 -3.57 5.59
C MET A 1 -3.13 -3.52 6.20
N ALA A 2 -2.77 -2.56 7.06
CA ALA A 2 -1.39 -2.41 7.55
C ALA A 2 -0.82 -3.70 8.18
N GLU A 3 -1.62 -4.39 9.00
CA GLU A 3 -1.22 -5.66 9.61
C GLU A 3 -1.01 -6.78 8.58
N GLN A 4 -1.86 -6.86 7.54
CA GLN A 4 -1.68 -7.84 6.46
C GLN A 4 -0.38 -7.60 5.68
N ILE A 5 0.00 -6.34 5.46
CA ILE A 5 1.26 -5.98 4.79
C ILE A 5 2.45 -6.45 5.64
N ARG A 6 2.42 -6.20 6.97
CA ARG A 6 3.46 -6.66 7.89
C ARG A 6 3.62 -8.18 7.85
N GLN A 7 2.50 -8.91 7.98
CA GLN A 7 2.52 -10.37 8.03
C GLN A 7 2.95 -11.01 6.70
N ARG A 8 2.50 -10.46 5.56
CA ARG A 8 2.73 -11.04 4.23
C ARG A 8 4.11 -10.71 3.66
N PHE A 9 4.62 -9.50 3.88
CA PHE A 9 5.86 -9.02 3.27
C PHE A 9 6.99 -8.79 4.27
N GLY A 10 6.74 -8.92 5.58
CA GLY A 10 7.75 -8.65 6.61
C GLY A 10 8.21 -7.19 6.68
N LEU A 11 7.41 -6.26 6.13
CA LEU A 11 7.76 -4.84 6.05
C LEU A 11 7.35 -4.09 7.32
N GLU A 12 8.16 -3.10 7.70
CA GLU A 12 7.73 -2.09 8.66
C GLU A 12 6.65 -1.21 8.02
N VAL A 13 5.48 -1.12 8.66
CA VAL A 13 4.37 -0.30 8.18
C VAL A 13 4.08 0.79 9.19
N LYS A 14 4.21 2.04 8.73
CA LYS A 14 3.83 3.25 9.46
C LYS A 14 2.46 3.72 9.01
N LEU A 15 1.66 4.17 9.97
CA LEU A 15 0.37 4.79 9.72
C LEU A 15 0.55 6.29 9.91
N GLU A 16 0.17 7.06 8.90
CA GLU A 16 0.21 8.52 8.92
C GLU A 16 -1.21 9.05 8.72
N GLU A 17 -1.55 10.11 9.45
CA GLU A 17 -2.83 10.79 9.27
C GLU A 17 -2.81 11.57 7.95
N GLY A 18 -3.71 11.20 7.03
CA GLY A 18 -3.92 11.91 5.78
C GLY A 18 -5.03 12.96 5.87
N GLY A 19 -5.35 13.58 4.74
CA GLY A 19 -6.47 14.52 4.63
C GLY A 19 -7.86 13.86 4.77
N VAL A 20 -8.91 14.68 4.78
CA VAL A 20 -10.29 14.21 4.91
C VAL A 20 -10.65 13.25 3.78
N GLY A 21 -10.94 12.00 4.15
CA GLY A 21 -11.32 10.95 3.22
C GLY A 21 -10.17 10.41 2.37
N GLU A 22 -8.92 10.76 2.69
CA GLU A 22 -7.73 10.29 2.00
C GLU A 22 -7.42 8.83 2.35
N PHE A 23 -6.97 8.09 1.36
CA PHE A 23 -6.28 6.83 1.57
C PHE A 23 -5.23 6.65 0.49
N SER A 24 -4.00 6.47 0.95
CA SER A 24 -2.80 6.40 0.12
C SER A 24 -1.90 5.31 0.70
N VAL A 25 -1.32 4.46 -0.16
CA VAL A 25 -0.23 3.55 0.25
C VAL A 25 1.02 3.98 -0.49
N TRP A 26 2.09 4.16 0.28
CA TRP A 26 3.40 4.59 -0.19
C TRP A 26 4.42 3.51 0.13
N LEU A 27 5.39 3.33 -0.77
CA LEU A 27 6.54 2.44 -0.59
C LEU A 27 7.78 3.22 -1.01
N GLU A 28 8.73 3.43 -0.10
CA GLU A 28 10.00 4.13 -0.36
C GLU A 28 9.85 5.53 -1.01
N GLY A 29 8.78 6.26 -0.66
CA GLY A 29 8.48 7.58 -1.22
C GLY A 29 7.68 7.54 -2.52
N ASP A 30 7.43 6.36 -3.10
CA ASP A 30 6.57 6.19 -4.27
C ASP A 30 5.15 5.81 -3.86
N ARG A 31 4.16 6.57 -4.34
CA ARG A 31 2.74 6.25 -4.11
C ARG A 31 2.31 5.13 -5.05
N ILE A 32 2.07 3.95 -4.47
CA ILE A 32 1.69 2.75 -5.22
C ILE A 32 0.18 2.59 -5.35
N VAL A 33 -0.59 3.08 -4.37
CA VAL A 33 -2.05 3.00 -4.37
C VAL A 33 -2.64 4.30 -3.84
N LYS A 34 -3.76 4.72 -4.42
CA LYS A 34 -4.60 5.79 -3.89
C LYS A 34 -6.06 5.37 -3.91
N LYS A 35 -6.86 5.97 -3.03
CA LYS A 35 -8.31 5.90 -3.07
C LYS A 35 -8.84 6.39 -4.42
N GLY A 36 -9.72 5.60 -5.01
CA GLY A 36 -10.43 5.98 -6.22
C GLY A 36 -11.70 6.77 -5.89
N TRP A 37 -12.36 7.29 -6.92
CA TRP A 37 -13.62 8.02 -6.74
C TRP A 37 -14.75 7.13 -6.19
N PHE A 38 -14.66 5.82 -6.45
CA PHE A 38 -15.59 4.80 -6.00
C PHE A 38 -15.26 4.19 -4.62
N GLY A 39 -14.32 4.79 -3.88
CA GLY A 39 -13.98 4.36 -2.52
C GLY A 39 -12.61 3.68 -2.41
N PHE A 40 -12.47 2.81 -1.41
CA PHE A 40 -11.23 2.11 -1.13
C PHE A 40 -10.99 1.02 -2.18
N PRO A 41 -9.77 0.90 -2.70
CA PRO A 41 -9.42 -0.23 -3.56
C PRO A 41 -9.49 -1.54 -2.75
N PRO A 42 -9.80 -2.68 -3.39
CA PRO A 42 -9.79 -3.96 -2.72
C PRO A 42 -8.41 -4.31 -2.15
N ASP A 43 -8.39 -5.02 -1.02
CA ASP A 43 -7.16 -5.42 -0.35
C ASP A 43 -6.21 -6.20 -1.27
N GLU A 44 -6.76 -7.13 -2.07
CA GLU A 44 -5.99 -7.93 -3.03
C GLU A 44 -5.27 -7.08 -4.07
N GLN A 45 -5.89 -5.99 -4.52
CA GLN A 45 -5.28 -5.06 -5.47
C GLN A 45 -4.10 -4.34 -4.82
N ILE A 46 -4.22 -3.93 -3.56
CA ILE A 46 -3.14 -3.27 -2.82
C ILE A 46 -1.96 -4.22 -2.66
N LEU A 47 -2.22 -5.46 -2.24
CA LEU A 47 -1.18 -6.47 -2.03
C LEU A 47 -0.49 -6.85 -3.34
N ALA A 48 -1.23 -7.00 -4.45
CA ALA A 48 -0.64 -7.31 -5.76
C ALA A 48 0.26 -6.18 -6.28
N GLN A 49 -0.11 -4.90 -6.06
CA GLN A 49 0.74 -3.76 -6.42
C GLN A 49 2.01 -3.70 -5.56
N LEU A 50 1.89 -3.96 -4.25
CA LEU A 50 3.04 -4.09 -3.36
C LEU A 50 3.98 -5.21 -3.82
N GLU A 51 3.46 -6.40 -4.06
CA GLU A 51 4.23 -7.56 -4.52
C GLU A 51 4.96 -7.27 -5.84
N LYS A 52 4.26 -6.67 -6.82
CA LYS A 52 4.86 -6.26 -8.08
C LYS A 52 6.01 -5.27 -7.88
N ARG A 53 5.84 -4.29 -6.99
CA ARG A 53 6.86 -3.26 -6.76
C ARG A 53 8.06 -3.78 -5.98
N LEU A 54 7.82 -4.64 -4.99
CA LEU A 54 8.88 -5.31 -4.23
C LEU A 54 9.68 -6.28 -5.12
N GLY A 55 9.01 -7.03 -6.00
CA GLY A 55 9.66 -7.92 -6.95
C GLY A 55 10.45 -7.19 -8.05
N GLN A 56 10.15 -5.93 -8.34
CA GLN A 56 10.93 -5.09 -9.27
C GLN A 56 12.17 -4.46 -8.62
N HIS A 57 12.22 -4.41 -7.30
CA HIS A 57 13.33 -3.85 -6.52
C HIS A 57 14.37 -4.88 -6.06
N HIS A 58 14.28 -6.12 -6.54
CA HIS A 58 15.24 -7.19 -6.26
C HIS A 58 15.99 -7.60 -7.55
N PRO A 59 17.11 -6.95 -7.89
CA PRO A 59 18.11 -7.51 -8.81
C PRO A 59 18.94 -8.62 -8.15
#